data_AF-A0A547PWA1-F1
#
_entry.id   AF-A0A547PWA1-F1
#
_cell.length_a   1.000
_cell.length_b   1.000
_cell.length_c   1.000
_cell.angle_alpha   90.00
_cell.angle_beta   90.00
_cell.angle_gamma   90.00
#
_symmetry.space_group_name_H-M   'P 1'
#
loop_
_entity.id
_entity.type
_entity.pdbx_description
1 polymer ?
#
loop_
_entity_poly.entity_id
_entity_poly.type
_entity_poly.pdbx_seq_one_letter_code
_entity_poly.pdbx_strand_id
1 'polypeptide(L)' 'MADLALVFHWTPETLNRMSLRELAGWREKARARVAPDAGSRP' A
#
# COMPACT_ATOMS: atom_id res chain seq x y z
N MET A 1 5.99 4.75 -2.24
CA MET A 1 6.40 4.84 -0.83
C MET A 1 5.37 5.58 0.00
N ALA A 2 4.94 6.79 -0.38
CA ALA A 2 3.91 7.54 0.37
C ALA A 2 2.57 6.80 0.51
N ASP A 3 2.02 6.19 -0.56
CA ASP A 3 0.81 5.36 -0.46
C ASP A 3 0.91 4.23 0.57
N LEU A 4 2.09 3.61 0.68
CA LEU A 4 2.29 2.53 1.64
C LEU A 4 2.34 3.05 3.08
N ALA A 5 3.03 4.16 3.30
CA ALA A 5 3.08 4.82 4.60
C ALA A 5 1.67 5.25 5.05
N LEU A 6 0.83 5.73 4.12
CA LEU A 6 -0.53 6.17 4.43
C LEU A 6 -1.49 5.00 4.67
N VAL A 7 -1.43 3.95 3.84
CA VAL A 7 -2.36 2.81 3.89
C VAL A 7 -2.04 1.84 5.04
N PHE A 8 -0.76 1.68 5.36
CA PHE A 8 -0.30 0.75 6.39
C PHE A 8 0.22 1.43 7.66
N HIS A 9 0.17 2.77 7.73
CA HIS A 9 0.75 3.56 8.82
C HIS A 9 2.23 3.26 9.10
N TRP A 10 2.96 2.82 8.06
CA TRP A 10 4.37 2.47 8.18
C TRP A 10 5.28 3.69 8.20
N THR A 11 6.33 3.61 9.02
CA THR A 11 7.37 4.64 9.08
C THR A 11 8.32 4.53 7.88
N PRO A 12 8.98 5.61 7.46
CA PRO A 12 9.96 5.60 6.37
C PRO A 12 11.11 4.60 6.62
N GLU A 13 11.45 4.33 7.88
CA GLU A 13 12.44 3.32 8.26
C GLU A 13 12.01 1.91 7.86
N THR A 14 10.73 1.56 8.05
CA THR A 14 10.17 0.26 7.62
C THR A 14 10.21 0.13 6.10
N LEU A 15 9.90 1.21 5.38
CA LEU A 15 10.00 1.22 3.91
C LEU A 15 11.44 1.07 3.43
N ASN A 16 12.41 1.66 4.15
CA ASN A 16 13.83 1.59 3.82
C ASN A 16 14.46 0.22 4.15
N ARG A 17 13.91 -0.53 5.13
CA ARG A 17 14.33 -1.91 5.42
C ARG A 17 13.81 -2.92 4.38
N MET A 18 12.76 -2.59 3.64
CA MET A 18 12.19 -3.44 2.60
C MET A 18 12.87 -3.21 1.25
N SER A 19 13.09 -4.30 0.49
CA SER A 19 13.60 -4.18 -0.88
C SER A 19 12.55 -3.58 -1.82
N LEU A 20 12.99 -2.93 -2.90
CA LEU A 20 12.10 -2.36 -3.93
C LEU A 20 11.08 -3.36 -4.48
N ARG A 21 11.46 -4.64 -4.59
CA ARG A 21 10.58 -5.74 -5.04
C ARG A 21 9.43 -6.01 -4.06
N GLU A 22 9.71 -5.99 -2.76
CA GLU A 22 8.69 -6.11 -1.71
C GLU A 22 7.76 -4.89 -1.75
N LEU A 23 8.33 -3.69 -1.82
CA LEU A 23 7.57 -2.44 -1.91
C LEU A 23 6.64 -2.42 -3.14
N ALA A 24 7.08 -2.96 -4.28
CA ALA A 24 6.26 -3.07 -5.47
C ALA A 24 5.01 -3.96 -5.23
N GLY A 25 5.18 -5.13 -4.61
CA GLY A 25 4.06 -6.02 -4.27
C GLY A 25 3.11 -5.42 -3.23
N TRP A 26 3.64 -4.70 -2.23
CA TRP A 26 2.81 -3.97 -1.28
C TRP A 26 2.05 -2.82 -1.94
N ARG A 27 2.65 -2.11 -2.91
CA ARG A 27 1.99 -1.00 -3.61
C ARG A 27 0.75 -1.47 -4.36
N GLU A 28 0.81 -2.62 -5.00
CA GLU A 28 -0.32 -3.24 -5.69
C GLU A 28 -1.47 -3.54 -4.71
N LYS A 29 -1.16 -4.13 -3.55
CA LYS A 29 -2.14 -4.41 -2.49
C LYS A 29 -2.75 -3.14 -1.89
N ALA A 30 -1.95 -2.11 -1.65
CA ALA A 30 -2.42 -0.82 -1.18
C ALA A 30 -3.39 -0.20 -2.18
N ARG A 31 -3.03 -0.22 -3.48
CA ARG A 31 -3.89 0.28 -4.55
C ARG A 31 -5.25 -0.41 -4.58
N ALA A 32 -5.27 -1.73 -4.45
CA ALA A 32 -6.49 -2.52 -4.41
C ALA A 32 -7.37 -2.23 -3.18
N ARG A 33 -6.80 -1.73 -2.08
CA ARG A 33 -7.55 -1.30 -0.88
C ARG A 33 -8.03 0.14 -0.94
N VAL A 34 -7.22 1.03 -1.54
CA VAL A 34 -7.52 2.48 -1.67
C VAL A 34 -8.53 2.76 -2.77
N ALA A 35 -8.66 1.85 -3.74
CA ALA A 35 -9.87 1.73 -4.54
C ALA A 35 -10.78 0.69 -3.85
N PRO A 36 -11.43 1.02 -2.71
CA PRO A 36 -12.50 0.17 -2.24
C PRO A 36 -13.51 0.16 -3.37
N ASP A 37 -13.80 -1.05 -3.83
CA ASP A 37 -14.96 -1.44 -4.59
C ASP A 37 -16.09 -0.39 -4.48
N ALA A 38 -16.12 0.55 -5.43
CA ALA A 38 -17.19 1.53 -5.59
C ALA A 38 -18.38 0.88 -6.33
N GLY A 39 -18.52 -0.44 -6.22
CA GLY A 39 -19.40 -1.25 -7.06
C GLY A 39 -20.32 -2.21 -6.29
N SER A 40 -20.04 -2.51 -5.01
CA SER A 40 -20.85 -3.44 -4.22
C SER A 40 -21.80 -2.67 -3.32
N ARG A 41 -22.81 -2.08 -3.96
CA ARG A 41 -24.16 -1.96 -3.40
C ARG A 41 -25.17 -1.65 -4.51
N PRO A 42 -26.43 -2.12 -4.46
CA PRO A 42 -27.08 -3.05 -3.53
C PRO A 42 -27.28 -4.49 -4.05
#